data_AF-A0A661H3U4-F1
#
_entry.id   AF-A0A661H3U4-F1
#
_cell.length_a   1.000
_cell.length_b   1.000
_cell.length_c   1.000
_cell.angle_alpha   90.00
_cell.angle_beta   90.00
_cell.angle_gamma   90.00
#
_symmetry.space_group_name_H-M   'P 1'
#
loop_
_entity.id
_entity.type
_entity.pdbx_description
1 polymer ?
#
loop_
_entity_poly.entity_id
_entity_poly.type
_entity_poly.pdbx_seq_one_letter_code
_entity_poly.pdbx_strand_id
1 'polypeptide(L)' 'GACVIPIAVTSARCWPARSFSFIPGVIDVSIGQPVSAEGRQPGELMQEIECWIEEEMHRLDPQAYNN' A
#
# COMPACT_ATOMS: atom_id res chain seq x y z
N GLY A 1 -11.03 19.37 7.44
CA GLY A 1 -11.07 17.94 7.76
C GLY A 1 -9.67 17.37 7.98
N ALA A 2 -9.57 16.06 8.23
CA ALA A 2 -8.33 15.29 8.14
C ALA A 2 -8.16 14.76 6.69
N CYS A 3 -6.92 14.53 6.28
CA CYS A 3 -6.60 13.87 5.00
C CYS A 3 -5.90 12.54 5.29
N VAL A 4 -6.10 11.58 4.40
CA VAL A 4 -5.41 10.29 4.42
C VAL A 4 -4.41 10.28 3.27
N ILE A 5 -3.18 9.85 3.54
CA ILE A 5 -2.14 9.71 2.52
C ILE A 5 -1.93 8.20 2.31
N PRO A 6 -2.24 7.66 1.12
CA PRO A 6 -2.05 6.24 0.87
C PRO A 6 -0.56 5.96 0.61
N ILE A 7 -0.07 4.81 1.11
CA ILE A 7 1.34 4.40 0.99
C ILE A 7 1.38 2.91 0.62
N ALA A 8 2.04 2.59 -0.50
CA ALA A 8 2.33 1.22 -0.92
C ALA A 8 3.79 0.89 -0.60
N VAL A 9 4.05 -0.28 0.02
CA VAL A 9 5.39 -0.69 0.47
C VAL A 9 5.69 -2.15 0.12
N THR A 10 6.87 -2.42 -0.46
CA THR A 10 7.29 -3.79 -0.84
C THR A 10 8.10 -4.49 0.26
N SER A 11 7.90 -4.10 1.53
CA SER A 11 8.67 -4.62 2.67
C SER A 11 8.51 -6.11 2.89
N ALA A 12 7.42 -6.71 2.42
CA ALA A 12 7.19 -8.16 2.47
C ALA A 12 8.28 -8.97 1.74
N ARG A 13 9.01 -8.37 0.79
CA ARG A 13 10.19 -8.98 0.14
C ARG A 13 11.31 -9.29 1.14
N CYS A 14 11.48 -8.41 2.13
CA CYS A 14 12.49 -8.56 3.17
C CYS A 14 11.93 -9.24 4.41
N TRP A 15 10.69 -8.89 4.78
CA TRP A 15 10.05 -9.28 6.04
C TRP A 15 8.67 -9.90 5.75
N PRO A 16 8.62 -11.18 5.33
CA PRO A 16 7.36 -11.84 4.99
C PRO A 16 6.40 -11.91 6.16
N ALA A 17 5.10 -11.76 5.89
CA ALA A 17 4.07 -11.85 6.90
C ALA A 17 4.11 -13.19 7.65
N ARG A 18 3.89 -13.13 8.97
CA ARG A 18 3.89 -14.30 9.87
C ARG A 18 5.21 -15.09 9.88
N SER A 19 6.34 -14.41 9.65
CA SER A 19 7.68 -15.01 9.74
C SER A 19 8.54 -14.33 10.81
N PHE A 20 9.56 -15.03 11.31
CA PHE A 20 10.67 -14.45 12.08
C PHE A 20 11.91 -14.19 11.19
N SER A 21 11.71 -14.16 9.88
CA SER A 21 12.77 -13.91 8.91
C SER A 21 12.86 -12.41 8.64
N PHE A 22 13.86 -11.77 9.23
CA PHE A 22 14.17 -10.36 8.99
C PHE A 22 15.49 -10.26 8.23
N ILE A 23 15.41 -10.31 6.90
CA ILE A 23 16.62 -10.17 6.07
C ILE A 23 16.84 -8.70 5.69
N PRO A 24 18.10 -8.22 5.68
CA PRO A 24 18.43 -6.94 5.08
C PRO A 24 18.13 -6.96 3.58
N GLY A 25 17.68 -5.82 3.05
CA GLY A 25 17.39 -5.67 1.62
C GLY A 25 16.91 -4.27 1.28
N VAL A 26 16.60 -4.06 0.01
CA VAL A 26 16.03 -2.81 -0.50
C VAL A 26 14.54 -2.99 -0.66
N ILE A 27 13.78 -1.98 -0.23
CA ILE A 27 12.34 -1.91 -0.40
C ILE A 27 11.99 -0.68 -1.22
N ASP A 28 10.86 -0.76 -1.90
CA ASP A 28 10.25 0.36 -2.59
C ASP A 28 9.10 0.91 -1.74
N VAL A 29 8.99 2.23 -1.70
CA VAL A 29 7.90 2.95 -1.04
C VAL A 29 7.33 3.93 -2.05
N SER A 30 6.03 3.82 -2.32
CA SER A 30 5.29 4.82 -3.09
C SER A 30 4.30 5.56 -2.20
N ILE A 31 4.25 6.88 -2.36
CA ILE A 31 3.44 7.79 -1.55
C ILE A 31 2.45 8.47 -2.51
N GLY A 32 1.16 8.24 -2.29
CA GLY A 32 0.12 8.79 -3.13
C GLY A 32 -0.28 10.22 -2.73
N GLN A 33 -1.25 10.76 -3.47
CA GLN A 33 -1.79 12.08 -3.19
C GLN A 33 -2.66 12.08 -1.93
N PRO A 34 -2.71 13.18 -1.16
CA PRO A 34 -3.62 13.30 -0.04
C PRO A 34 -5.09 13.20 -0.47
N VAL A 35 -5.85 12.32 0.18
CA VAL A 35 -7.29 12.13 -0.02
C VAL A 35 -8.04 12.75 1.15
N SER A 36 -8.93 13.70 0.86
CA SER A 36 -9.74 14.33 1.92
C SER A 36 -10.77 13.35 2.48
N ALA A 37 -10.89 13.28 3.81
CA ALA A 37 -11.92 12.50 4.48
C ALA A 37 -13.22 13.30 4.71
N GLU A 38 -13.27 14.57 4.28
CA GLU A 38 -14.38 15.47 4.57
C GLU A 38 -15.65 15.11 3.78
N GLY A 39 -16.76 14.87 4.48
CA GLY A 39 -18.05 14.54 3.87
C GLY A 39 -18.15 13.12 3.27
N ARG A 40 -17.14 12.28 3.47
CA ARG A 40 -17.09 10.92 2.92
C ARG A 40 -17.45 9.85 3.94
N GLN A 41 -18.03 8.75 3.47
CA GLN A 41 -18.19 7.56 4.30
C GLN A 41 -16.85 6.81 4.44
N PRO A 42 -16.50 6.29 5.63
CA PRO A 42 -15.23 5.60 5.85
C PRO A 42 -15.00 4.42 4.91
N GLY A 43 -16.04 3.64 4.59
CA GLY A 43 -15.93 2.48 3.70
C GLY A 43 -15.54 2.85 2.27
N GLU A 44 -16.17 3.89 1.72
CA GLU A 44 -15.87 4.38 0.36
C GLU A 44 -14.45 4.95 0.27
N LEU A 45 -14.02 5.68 1.32
CA LEU A 45 -12.66 6.21 1.39
C LEU A 45 -11.62 5.09 1.46
N MET A 46 -11.86 4.07 2.29
CA MET A 46 -10.96 2.93 2.42
C MET A 46 -10.90 2.13 1.11
N GLN A 47 -12.01 1.95 0.41
CA GLN A 47 -12.04 1.24 -0.87
C GLN A 47 -11.24 1.96 -1.96
N GLU A 48 -11.33 3.30 -2.04
CA GLU A 48 -10.49 4.08 -2.97
C GLU A 48 -9.01 3.92 -2.65
N ILE A 49 -8.65 4.01 -1.36
CA ILE A 49 -7.27 3.85 -0.91
C ILE A 49 -6.76 2.43 -1.23
N GLU A 50 -7.55 1.41 -0.95
CA GLU A 50 -7.22 0.01 -1.25
C GLU A 50 -7.00 -0.19 -2.75
N CYS A 51 -7.91 0.31 -3.60
CA CYS A 51 -7.77 0.24 -5.04
C CYS A 51 -6.46 0.87 -5.52
N TRP A 52 -6.10 2.05 -5.01
CA TRP A 52 -4.84 2.71 -5.34
C TRP A 52 -3.62 1.91 -4.87
N ILE A 53 -3.66 1.35 -3.64
CA ILE A 53 -2.55 0.53 -3.12
C ILE A 53 -2.37 -0.71 -4.00
N GLU A 54 -3.46 -1.40 -4.35
CA GLU A 54 -3.37 -2.60 -5.18
C GLU A 54 -2.83 -2.29 -6.58
N GLU A 55 -3.32 -1.23 -7.24
CA GLU A 55 -2.78 -0.78 -8.54
C GLU A 55 -1.28 -0.47 -8.45
N GLU A 56 -0.86 0.22 -7.38
CA GLU A 56 0.53 0.58 -7.18
C GLU A 56 1.41 -0.65 -6.86
N MET A 57 0.88 -1.63 -6.13
CA MET A 57 1.55 -2.89 -5.87
C MET A 57 1.73 -3.74 -7.13
N HIS A 58 0.78 -3.73 -8.07
CA HIS A 58 0.98 -4.37 -9.38
C HIS A 58 2.16 -3.76 -10.16
N ARG A 59 2.40 -2.45 -10.00
CA ARG A 59 3.54 -1.75 -10.61
C ARG A 59 4.86 -2.02 -9.87
N LEU A 60 4.84 -1.98 -8.55
CA LEU A 60 6.03 -2.11 -7.70
C LEU A 60 6.49 -3.55 -7.54
N ASP A 61 5.56 -4.49 -7.43
CA ASP A 61 5.83 -5.91 -7.19
C ASP A 61 5.01 -6.85 -8.10
N PRO A 62 5.18 -6.76 -9.43
CA PRO A 62 4.41 -7.57 -10.37
C PRO A 62 4.58 -9.07 -10.14
N GLN A 63 5.75 -9.52 -9.66
CA GLN A 63 5.99 -10.95 -9.40
C GLN A 63 5.12 -11.52 -8.27
N ALA A 64 4.75 -10.70 -7.28
CA ALA A 64 3.85 -11.11 -6.20
C ALA A 64 2.37 -11.14 -6.63
N TYR A 65 2.02 -10.49 -7.75
CA TYR A 65 0.64 -10.26 -8.21
C TYR A 65 0.32 -10.92 -9.56
N ASN A 66 1.30 -11.56 -10.21
CA ASN A 66 1.11 -12.37 -11.39
C ASN A 66 0.68 -13.79 -10.97
N ASN A 67 -0.62 -14.03 -10.80
CA ASN A 67 -1.18 -15.38 -10.63
C ASN A 67 -2.28 -15.66 -11.67
#